data_AF-A0A0D6AGU9-F1
#
_entry.id   AF-A0A0D6AGU9-F1
#
_cell.length_a   1.000
_cell.length_b   1.000
_cell.length_c   1.000
_cell.angle_alpha   90.00
_cell.angle_beta   90.00
_cell.angle_gamma   90.00
#
_symmetry.space_group_name_H-M   'P 1'
#
loop_
_entity.id
_entity.type
_entity.pdbx_description
1 polymer ?
#
loop_
_entity_poly.entity_id
_entity_poly.type
_entity_poly.pdbx_seq_one_letter_code
_entity_poly.pdbx_strand_id
1 'polypeptide(L)' 'MQKKTLVTHNRADFGKLVQEYFNLNQTHYGVIIAVRHPPQEIARRLLKIVNHLTADEMRNQVRYI' A
#
# COMPACT_ATOMS: atom_id res chain seq x y z
N MET A 1 -3.20 3.45 -18.09
CA MET A 1 -3.50 2.96 -16.72
C MET A 1 -2.62 3.71 -15.73
N GLN A 2 -3.18 4.26 -14.65
CA GLN A 2 -2.42 5.02 -13.65
C GLN A 2 -1.63 4.07 -12.73
N LYS A 3 -0.32 4.24 -12.64
CA LYS A 3 0.58 3.46 -11.76
C LYS A 3 0.60 4.09 -10.35
N LYS A 4 -0.42 3.79 -9.53
CA LYS A 4 -0.59 4.43 -8.22
C LYS A 4 -0.57 3.42 -7.08
N THR A 5 0.21 3.72 -6.07
CA THR A 5 0.10 3.08 -4.75
C THR A 5 -1.10 3.64 -4.01
N LEU A 6 -1.88 2.77 -3.37
CA LEU A 6 -3.05 3.17 -2.58
C LEU A 6 -2.72 3.15 -1.09
N VAL A 7 -3.18 4.16 -0.36
CA VAL A 7 -3.10 4.23 1.11
C VAL A 7 -4.49 4.10 1.66
N THR A 8 -4.70 3.18 2.61
CA THR A 8 -6.03 2.88 3.15
C THR A 8 -5.99 2.46 4.60
N HIS A 9 -7.04 2.79 5.36
CA HIS A 9 -7.29 2.19 6.67
C HIS A 9 -8.07 0.87 6.57
N ASN A 10 -8.67 0.58 5.42
CA ASN A 10 -9.50 -0.58 5.21
C ASN A 10 -8.65 -1.83 4.91
N ARG A 11 -8.08 -2.43 5.96
CA ARG A 11 -7.30 -3.67 5.85
C ARG A 11 -8.12 -4.82 5.27
N ALA A 12 -9.39 -4.95 5.67
CA ALA A 12 -10.18 -6.14 5.36
C ALA A 12 -10.44 -6.28 3.86
N ASP A 13 -10.95 -5.23 3.23
CA ASP A 13 -11.33 -5.31 1.82
C ASP A 13 -10.10 -5.27 0.90
N PHE A 14 -9.11 -4.42 1.23
CA PHE A 14 -7.88 -4.35 0.44
C PHE A 14 -6.99 -5.59 0.62
N GLY A 15 -7.05 -6.27 1.76
CA GLY A 15 -6.40 -7.56 1.95
C GLY A 15 -6.97 -8.63 1.01
N LYS A 16 -8.31 -8.71 0.91
CA LYS A 16 -8.99 -9.60 -0.04
C LYS A 16 -8.64 -9.26 -1.48
N LEU A 17 -8.65 -7.97 -1.83
CA LEU A 17 -8.31 -7.50 -3.18
C LEU A 17 -6.87 -7.88 -3.56
N VAL A 18 -5.89 -7.66 -2.68
CA VAL A 18 -4.50 -8.06 -2.96
C VAL A 18 -4.40 -9.58 -3.14
N GLN A 19 -5.09 -10.35 -2.29
CA GLN A 19 -5.11 -11.81 -2.40
C GLN A 19 -5.72 -12.27 -3.73
N GLU A 20 -6.75 -11.59 -4.22
CA GLU A 20 -7.34 -11.84 -5.54
C GLU A 20 -6.34 -11.56 -6.67
N TYR A 21 -5.62 -10.42 -6.62
CA TYR A 21 -4.56 -10.11 -7.57
C TYR A 21 -3.47 -11.19 -7.59
N PHE A 22 -3.06 -11.64 -6.40
CA PHE A 22 -2.09 -12.72 -6.25
C PHE A 22 -2.60 -14.02 -6.88
N ASN A 23 -3.83 -14.43 -6.58
CA ASN A 23 -4.43 -15.65 -7.12
C ASN A 23 -4.61 -15.61 -8.64
N LEU A 24 -4.87 -14.43 -9.21
CA LEU A 24 -5.03 -14.23 -10.66
C LEU A 24 -3.70 -14.00 -11.39
N ASN A 25 -2.55 -14.09 -10.72
CA ASN A 25 -1.23 -13.69 -11.24
C ASN A 25 -1.23 -12.27 -11.85
N GLN A 26 -2.05 -11.38 -11.32
CA GLN A 26 -2.13 -9.99 -11.74
C GLN A 26 -1.25 -9.10 -10.86
N THR A 27 -0.74 -8.02 -11.44
CA THR A 27 0.12 -7.09 -10.71
C THR A 27 -0.63 -5.85 -10.25
N HIS A 28 -0.36 -5.40 -9.01
CA HIS A 28 -0.84 -4.12 -8.48
C HIS A 28 0.33 -3.17 -8.22
N TYR A 29 0.07 -1.86 -8.18
CA TYR A 29 1.09 -0.82 -7.98
C TYR A 29 1.34 -0.47 -6.50
N GLY A 30 1.10 -1.43 -5.61
CA GLY A 30 1.33 -1.33 -4.18
C GLY A 30 0.12 -0.88 -3.34
N VAL A 31 0.03 -1.40 -2.11
CA VAL A 31 -0.97 -1.01 -1.12
C VAL A 31 -0.28 -0.73 0.22
N ILE A 32 -0.62 0.37 0.86
CA ILE A 32 -0.18 0.75 2.19
C ILE A 32 -1.39 0.75 3.12
N ILE A 33 -1.36 -0.11 4.13
CA ILE A 33 -2.42 -0.26 5.12
C ILE A 33 -2.01 0.54 6.37
N ALA A 34 -2.73 1.62 6.62
CA ALA A 34 -2.53 2.46 7.80
C ALA A 34 -3.28 1.85 9.00
N VAL A 35 -2.53 1.29 9.95
CA VAL A 35 -3.07 0.78 11.22
C VAL A 35 -3.29 1.93 12.20
N ARG A 36 -3.96 1.67 13.32
CA ARG A 36 -4.40 2.71 14.28
C ARG A 36 -3.19 3.40 14.93
N HIS A 37 -2.82 4.54 14.35
CA HIS A 37 -1.84 5.48 14.86
C HIS A 37 -2.43 6.91 14.78
N PRO A 38 -1.91 7.87 15.57
CA PRO A 38 -2.23 9.28 15.38
C PRO A 38 -1.95 9.73 13.94
N PRO A 39 -2.78 10.61 13.34
CA PRO A 39 -2.60 11.05 11.95
C PRO A 39 -1.20 11.58 11.63
N GLN A 40 -0.57 12.29 12.58
CA GLN A 40 0.78 12.84 12.43
C GLN A 40 1.83 11.73 12.32
N GLU A 41 1.66 10.63 13.06
CA GLU A 41 2.56 9.49 12.99
C GLU A 41 2.41 8.75 11.65
N ILE A 42 1.17 8.58 11.18
CA ILE A 42 0.88 8.00 9.86
C ILE A 42 1.52 8.84 8.77
N ALA A 43 1.34 10.16 8.79
CA ALA A 43 1.94 11.08 7.83
C ALA A 43 3.48 10.96 7.85
N ARG A 44 4.10 10.93 9.03
CA ARG A 44 5.55 10.76 9.17
C ARG A 44 6.05 9.44 8.58
N ARG A 45 5.36 8.33 8.84
CA ARG A 45 5.70 7.00 8.32
C ARG A 45 5.49 6.93 6.81
N LEU A 46 4.41 7.52 6.30
CA LEU A 46 4.13 7.63 4.87
C LEU A 46 5.22 8.44 4.15
N LEU A 47 5.64 9.58 4.71
CA LEU A 47 6.72 10.39 4.16
C LEU A 47 8.03 9.61 4.02
N LYS A 48 8.36 8.75 4.99
CA LYS A 48 9.53 7.87 4.87
C LYS A 48 9.41 6.92 3.67
N ILE A 49 8.24 6.35 3.43
CA ILE A 49 8.02 5.44 2.30
C ILE A 49 8.15 6.19 0.97
N VAL A 50 7.41 7.28 0.79
CA VAL A 50 7.40 8.00 -0.51
C VAL A 50 8.74 8.67 -0.84
N ASN A 51 9.57 8.97 0.16
CA ASN A 51 10.91 9.55 -0.05
C ASN A 51 11.99 8.51 -0.37
N HIS A 52 11.79 7.23 -0.05
CA HIS A 52 12.83 6.20 -0.19
C HIS A 52 12.48 5.11 -1.20
N LEU A 53 11.21 4.96 -1.58
CA LEU A 53 10.75 3.89 -2.47
C LEU A 53 10.21 4.49 -3.76
N THR A 54 10.66 3.92 -4.87
CA THR A 54 10.14 4.19 -6.20
C THR A 54 8.81 3.46 -6.43
N ALA A 55 8.05 3.92 -7.43
CA ALA A 55 6.81 3.27 -7.83
C ALA A 55 7.01 1.82 -8.31
N ASP A 56 8.20 1.50 -8.85
CA ASP A 56 8.53 0.15 -9.29
C ASP A 56 8.82 -0.78 -8.11
N GLU A 57 9.56 -0.29 -7.10
CA GLU A 57 9.81 -1.04 -5.86
C GLU A 57 8.54 -1.32 -5.05
N MET A 58 7.51 -0.47 -5.19
CA MET A 58 6.19 -0.69 -4.58
C MET A 58 5.31 -1.68 -5.35
N ARG A 59 5.70 -2.12 -6.55
CA ARG A 59 4.93 -3.08 -7.34
C ARG A 59 4.76 -4.40 -6.59
N ASN A 60 3.52 -4.87 -6.52
CA ASN A 60 3.11 -6.08 -5.79
C ASN A 60 3.45 -6.07 -4.28
N GLN A 61 3.75 -4.90 -3.70
CA GLN A 61 4.05 -4.79 -2.28
C GLN A 61 2.80 -4.41 -1.47
N VAL A 62 2.67 -5.04 -0.30
CA VAL A 62 1.77 -4.59 0.76
C VAL A 62 2.62 -4.15 1.95
N ARG A 63 2.43 -2.91 2.40
CA ARG A 63 3.12 -2.38 3.59
C ARG A 63 2.12 -1.96 4.64
N TYR A 64 2.55 -1.98 5.90
CA TYR A 64 1.77 -1.52 7.04
C TYR A 64 2.48 -0.31 7.67
N ILE A 65 1.71 0.73 7.99
CA ILE A 65 2.21 1.93 8.69
C ILE A 65 1.33 2.34 9.84
#